data_AF-A0A7S4M781-F1
#
_entry.id   AF-A0A7S4M781-F1
#
_cell.length_a   1.000
_cell.length_b   1.000
_cell.length_c   1.000
_cell.angle_alpha   90.00
_cell.angle_beta   90.00
_cell.angle_gamma   90.00
#
_symmetry.space_group_name_H-M   'P 1'
#
loop_
_entity.id
_entity.type
_entity.pdbx_description
1 polymer ?
#
loop_
_entity_poly.entity_id
_entity_poly.type
_entity_poly.pdbx_seq_one_letter_code
_entity_poly.pdbx_strand_id
1 'polypeptide(L)'
;LQVSPIIRVENFLSSISEGPNSKGLKQIMFNLRFFVQDSGFAEELIDQNGMRILLELVNQTDRNIQAYALTAIRCLMGYYNGLQTVLDKPDLVELLYGLVSAKAVTVSRQAVELLFVLCNYNGWELVNNAANNAAQQQGKEPYNEIISMLEQNDLDTRLNALTLLNSVLSNVPEPEMMKEFIFLWRDKFGLANIIQKQREVKDKDYQVQLDLFYTTTAQYLEAPALSKAEQLHEFEAQQPLIQLLVTELNHCHQVIQAAQDSGAFISGRAPTKRFDKQRTWTTVDKPVDLNFLNTHGEPIEDKLSRLGQRRGTVSAEQKRPQIETKQETKEETKKNEKPEAASAPDSGISDAERKKLQEE
;
A
#
# COMPACT_ATOMS: atom_id res chain seq x y z
N LEU A 1 -19.82 26.38 -35.75
CA LEU A 1 -19.48 26.91 -34.42
C LEU A 1 -19.84 25.85 -33.40
N GLN A 2 -18.90 25.38 -32.57
CA GLN A 2 -19.25 24.58 -31.41
C GLN A 2 -20.01 25.48 -30.42
N VAL A 3 -21.14 24.99 -29.92
CA VAL A 3 -21.93 25.69 -28.89
C VAL A 3 -21.07 25.84 -27.64
N SER A 4 -21.12 27.01 -26.99
CA SER A 4 -20.35 27.30 -25.77
C SER A 4 -20.57 26.23 -24.69
N PRO A 5 -19.52 25.80 -23.94
CA PRO A 5 -19.66 24.88 -22.81
C PRO A 5 -20.76 25.28 -21.82
N ILE A 6 -20.84 26.57 -21.47
CA ILE A 6 -21.86 27.14 -20.57
C ILE A 6 -23.28 26.75 -21.02
N ILE A 7 -23.62 27.04 -22.27
CA ILE A 7 -24.95 26.78 -22.82
C ILE A 7 -25.22 25.26 -22.88
N ARG A 8 -24.20 24.44 -23.16
CA ARG A 8 -24.34 22.98 -23.17
C ARG A 8 -24.65 22.44 -21.78
N VAL A 9 -23.98 22.96 -20.75
CA VAL A 9 -24.21 22.59 -19.35
C VAL A 9 -25.57 23.07 -18.86
N GLU A 10 -25.97 24.31 -19.14
CA GLU A 10 -27.29 24.84 -18.78
C GLU A 10 -28.43 24.01 -19.40
N ASN A 11 -28.31 23.63 -20.67
CA ASN A 11 -29.27 22.75 -21.33
C ASN A 11 -29.29 21.34 -20.71
N PHE A 12 -28.14 20.82 -20.30
CA PHE A 12 -28.07 19.55 -19.60
C PHE A 12 -28.72 19.62 -18.21
N LEU A 13 -28.38 20.63 -17.41
CA LEU A 13 -28.89 20.83 -16.05
C LEU A 13 -30.40 21.08 -16.05
N SER A 14 -30.90 21.89 -16.98
CA SER A 14 -32.36 22.07 -17.17
C SER A 14 -33.05 20.75 -17.51
N SER A 15 -32.46 19.93 -18.37
CA SER A 15 -33.04 18.62 -18.75
C SER A 15 -33.13 17.63 -17.59
N ILE A 16 -32.18 17.64 -16.64
CA ILE A 16 -32.24 16.78 -15.45
C ILE A 16 -33.11 17.37 -14.33
N SER A 17 -33.33 18.70 -14.32
CA SER A 17 -34.16 19.39 -13.32
C SER A 17 -35.65 19.06 -13.41
N GLU A 18 -36.10 18.46 -14.52
CA GLU A 18 -37.46 17.93 -14.68
C GLU A 18 -37.76 16.75 -13.73
N GLY A 19 -36.75 16.26 -13.00
CA GLY A 19 -36.87 15.29 -11.92
C GLY A 19 -36.56 13.84 -12.36
N PRO A 20 -36.53 12.89 -11.39
CA PRO A 20 -36.08 11.51 -11.61
C PRO A 20 -36.97 10.69 -12.55
N ASN A 21 -38.21 11.15 -12.79
CA ASN A 21 -39.19 10.48 -13.66
C ASN A 21 -39.34 11.14 -15.04
N SER A 22 -38.46 12.08 -15.39
CA SER A 22 -38.52 12.81 -16.65
C SER A 22 -38.30 11.91 -17.87
N LYS A 23 -39.04 12.20 -18.95
CA LYS A 23 -38.95 11.43 -20.19
C LYS A 23 -37.60 11.71 -20.85
N GLY A 24 -36.78 10.66 -21.00
CA GLY A 24 -35.48 10.77 -21.63
C GLY A 24 -34.30 10.91 -20.67
N LEU A 25 -34.53 10.99 -19.34
CA LEU A 25 -33.46 11.06 -18.34
C LEU A 25 -32.42 9.95 -18.51
N LYS A 26 -32.88 8.71 -18.71
CA LYS A 26 -31.97 7.57 -18.94
C LYS A 26 -31.06 7.79 -20.16
N GLN A 27 -31.56 8.39 -21.23
CA GLN A 27 -30.79 8.67 -22.44
C GLN A 27 -29.79 9.81 -22.21
N ILE A 28 -30.24 10.87 -21.53
CA ILE A 28 -29.39 12.02 -21.14
C ILE A 28 -28.24 11.52 -20.25
N MET A 29 -28.54 10.72 -19.23
CA MET A 29 -27.56 10.18 -18.30
C MET A 29 -26.63 9.15 -18.95
N PHE A 30 -27.14 8.33 -19.87
CA PHE A 30 -26.29 7.46 -20.68
C PHE A 30 -25.29 8.27 -21.53
N ASN A 31 -25.72 9.40 -22.08
CA ASN A 31 -24.88 10.27 -22.89
C ASN A 31 -23.89 11.11 -22.07
N LEU A 32 -24.18 11.34 -20.78
CA LEU A 32 -23.35 12.15 -19.88
C LEU A 32 -21.89 11.68 -19.85
N ARG A 33 -21.65 10.37 -19.90
CA ARG A 33 -20.28 9.80 -19.93
C ARG A 33 -19.43 10.32 -21.09
N PHE A 34 -20.06 10.70 -22.22
CA PHE A 34 -19.37 11.27 -23.37
C PHE A 34 -19.17 12.78 -23.21
N PHE A 35 -20.11 13.47 -22.56
CA PHE A 35 -19.98 14.91 -22.30
C PHE A 35 -18.88 15.21 -21.29
N VAL A 36 -18.75 14.43 -20.22
CA VAL A 36 -17.69 14.64 -19.21
C VAL A 36 -16.28 14.29 -19.70
N GLN A 37 -16.14 13.71 -20.89
CA GLN A 37 -14.83 13.54 -21.56
C GLN A 37 -14.32 14.84 -22.19
N ASP A 38 -15.20 15.80 -22.47
CA ASP A 38 -14.83 17.15 -22.89
C ASP A 38 -14.49 18.00 -21.66
N SER A 39 -13.23 18.41 -21.52
CA SER A 39 -12.76 19.14 -20.34
C SER A 39 -13.51 20.44 -20.12
N GLY A 40 -13.84 21.16 -21.19
CA GLY A 40 -14.59 22.40 -21.08
C GLY A 40 -16.02 22.19 -20.59
N PHE A 41 -16.64 21.05 -20.92
CA PHE A 41 -17.96 20.70 -20.35
C PHE A 41 -17.83 20.23 -18.91
N ALA A 42 -16.81 19.43 -18.58
CA ALA A 42 -16.60 18.91 -17.24
C ALA A 42 -16.32 20.02 -16.22
N GLU A 43 -15.41 20.95 -16.54
CA GLU A 43 -15.08 22.10 -15.68
C GLU A 43 -16.32 22.98 -15.45
N GLU A 44 -17.02 23.34 -16.52
CA GLU A 44 -18.24 24.15 -16.43
C GLU A 44 -19.36 23.44 -15.63
N LEU A 45 -19.50 22.12 -15.77
CA LEU A 45 -20.47 21.35 -14.99
C LEU A 45 -20.12 21.35 -13.49
N ILE A 46 -18.83 21.32 -13.13
CA ILE A 46 -18.39 21.44 -11.73
C ILE A 46 -18.71 22.85 -11.21
N ASP A 47 -18.37 23.88 -11.98
CA ASP A 47 -18.57 25.29 -11.61
C ASP A 47 -20.06 25.63 -11.43
N GLN A 48 -20.95 25.03 -12.23
CA GLN A 48 -22.41 25.17 -12.09
C GLN A 48 -23.02 24.22 -11.03
N ASN A 49 -22.23 23.76 -10.06
CA ASN A 49 -22.68 22.90 -8.94
C ASN A 49 -23.30 21.56 -9.39
N GLY A 50 -22.93 21.09 -10.59
CA GLY A 50 -23.42 19.84 -11.18
C GLY A 50 -23.07 18.60 -10.37
N MET A 51 -21.93 18.60 -9.65
CA MET A 51 -21.54 17.50 -8.74
C MET A 51 -22.62 17.20 -7.69
N ARG A 52 -23.13 18.25 -7.04
CA ARG A 52 -24.19 18.14 -6.04
C ARG A 52 -25.48 17.61 -6.67
N ILE A 53 -25.89 18.20 -7.80
CA ILE A 53 -27.12 17.82 -8.50
C ILE A 53 -27.07 16.35 -8.92
N LEU A 54 -25.93 15.88 -9.43
CA LEU A 54 -25.73 14.49 -9.84
C LEU A 54 -25.81 13.54 -8.64
N LEU A 55 -25.16 13.85 -7.51
CA LEU A 55 -25.22 13.00 -6.30
C LEU A 55 -26.63 12.94 -5.69
N GLU A 56 -27.34 14.06 -5.65
CA GLU A 56 -28.75 14.09 -5.22
C GLU A 56 -29.64 13.26 -6.15
N LEU A 57 -29.42 13.36 -7.47
CA LEU A 57 -30.14 12.56 -8.46
C LEU A 57 -29.88 11.05 -8.31
N VAL A 58 -28.65 10.65 -7.97
CA VAL A 58 -28.30 9.24 -7.76
C VAL A 58 -29.15 8.64 -6.63
N ASN A 59 -29.40 9.38 -5.55
CA ASN A 59 -30.22 8.87 -4.44
C ASN A 59 -31.73 8.89 -4.70
N GLN A 60 -32.18 9.53 -5.78
CA GLN A 60 -33.59 9.60 -6.18
C GLN A 60 -33.94 8.68 -7.36
N THR A 61 -32.94 8.00 -7.93
CA THR A 61 -33.09 7.17 -9.14
C THR A 61 -32.64 5.75 -8.89
N ASP A 62 -33.00 4.83 -9.80
CA ASP A 62 -32.70 3.41 -9.64
C ASP A 62 -31.78 2.84 -10.72
N ARG A 63 -30.89 1.93 -10.29
CA ARG A 63 -30.10 1.01 -11.12
C ARG A 63 -29.21 1.70 -12.15
N ASN A 64 -29.65 1.75 -13.41
CA ASN A 64 -28.80 2.16 -14.54
C ASN A 64 -28.51 3.65 -14.51
N ILE A 65 -29.47 4.46 -14.07
CA ILE A 65 -29.28 5.91 -13.98
C ILE A 65 -28.22 6.22 -12.92
N GLN A 66 -28.30 5.55 -11.75
CA GLN A 66 -27.30 5.63 -10.70
C GLN A 66 -25.91 5.25 -11.23
N ALA A 67 -25.79 4.13 -11.95
CA ALA A 67 -24.51 3.68 -12.48
C ALA A 67 -23.90 4.67 -13.49
N TYR A 68 -24.71 5.27 -14.37
CA TYR A 68 -24.23 6.28 -15.31
C TYR A 68 -23.83 7.58 -14.60
N ALA A 69 -24.61 8.02 -13.63
CA ALA A 69 -24.31 9.19 -12.82
C ALA A 69 -23.00 9.00 -12.02
N LEU A 70 -22.82 7.86 -11.36
CA LEU A 70 -21.59 7.54 -10.63
C LEU A 70 -20.38 7.43 -11.56
N THR A 71 -20.55 6.93 -12.78
CA THR A 71 -19.48 6.95 -13.80
C THR A 71 -19.08 8.38 -14.12
N ALA A 72 -20.05 9.28 -14.29
CA ALA A 72 -19.77 10.69 -14.55
C ALA A 72 -19.11 11.38 -13.35
N ILE A 73 -19.62 11.15 -12.13
CA ILE A 73 -19.02 11.65 -10.88
C ILE A 73 -17.57 11.19 -10.75
N ARG A 74 -17.28 9.92 -11.08
CA ARG A 74 -15.89 9.40 -11.12
C ARG A 74 -14.99 10.20 -12.05
N CYS A 75 -15.47 10.52 -13.27
CA CYS A 75 -14.72 11.37 -14.19
C CYS A 75 -14.53 12.78 -13.65
N LEU A 76 -15.56 13.38 -13.06
CA LEU A 76 -15.51 14.74 -12.52
C LEU A 76 -14.63 14.85 -11.26
N MET A 77 -14.57 13.82 -10.42
CA MET A 77 -13.61 13.74 -9.29
C MET A 77 -12.15 13.58 -9.75
N GLY A 78 -11.90 13.34 -11.04
CA GLY A 78 -10.56 13.43 -11.62
C GLY A 78 -10.02 14.86 -11.67
N TYR A 79 -10.90 15.87 -11.56
CA TYR A 79 -10.53 17.28 -11.47
C TYR A 79 -10.40 17.70 -10.01
N TYR A 80 -9.40 18.51 -9.70
CA TYR A 80 -9.14 18.99 -8.33
C TYR A 80 -10.36 19.71 -7.74
N ASN A 81 -10.96 20.65 -8.48
CA ASN A 81 -12.17 21.37 -8.05
C ASN A 81 -13.38 20.43 -7.88
N GLY A 82 -13.51 19.41 -8.72
CA GLY A 82 -14.57 18.40 -8.61
C GLY A 82 -14.43 17.57 -7.33
N LEU A 83 -13.21 17.11 -7.03
CA LEU A 83 -12.91 16.36 -5.81
C LEU A 83 -13.08 17.22 -4.55
N GLN A 84 -12.56 18.45 -4.54
CA GLN A 84 -12.73 19.40 -3.43
C GLN A 84 -14.22 19.70 -3.17
N THR A 85 -15.04 19.85 -4.21
CA THR A 85 -16.49 20.08 -4.04
C THR A 85 -17.18 18.99 -3.21
N VAL A 86 -16.73 17.73 -3.34
CA VAL A 86 -17.28 16.60 -2.56
C VAL A 86 -16.71 16.59 -1.14
N LEU A 87 -15.40 16.84 -0.99
CA LEU A 87 -14.74 16.88 0.33
C LEU A 87 -15.23 18.06 1.21
N ASP A 88 -15.58 19.19 0.61
CA ASP A 88 -16.07 20.38 1.33
C ASP A 88 -17.50 20.21 1.87
N LYS A 89 -18.24 19.18 1.41
CA LYS A 89 -19.66 18.97 1.73
C LYS A 89 -19.88 17.58 2.34
N PRO A 90 -19.89 17.46 3.68
CA PRO A 90 -20.10 16.18 4.36
C PRO A 90 -21.37 15.43 3.90
N ASP A 91 -22.47 16.15 3.68
CA ASP A 91 -23.73 15.57 3.20
C ASP A 91 -23.55 14.81 1.87
N LEU A 92 -22.67 15.26 0.97
CA LEU A 92 -22.39 14.58 -0.30
C LEU A 92 -21.66 13.25 -0.10
N VAL A 93 -20.76 13.19 0.89
CA VAL A 93 -20.07 11.95 1.28
C VAL A 93 -21.05 10.97 1.92
N GLU A 94 -22.01 11.45 2.71
CA GLU A 94 -23.09 10.62 3.27
C GLU A 94 -24.00 10.05 2.18
N LEU A 95 -24.40 10.88 1.21
CA LEU A 95 -25.18 10.43 0.05
C LEU A 95 -24.45 9.33 -0.72
N LEU A 96 -23.13 9.47 -0.91
CA LEU A 96 -22.30 8.47 -1.56
C LEU A 96 -22.15 7.19 -0.73
N TYR A 97 -21.96 7.32 0.60
CA TYR A 97 -21.84 6.17 1.49
C TYR A 97 -23.14 5.34 1.55
N GLY A 98 -24.30 6.00 1.50
CA GLY A 98 -25.60 5.31 1.43
C GLY A 98 -25.70 4.30 0.27
N LEU A 99 -25.02 4.59 -0.85
CA LEU A 99 -25.02 3.76 -2.05
C LEU A 99 -24.20 2.47 -1.92
N VAL A 100 -23.40 2.31 -0.87
CA VAL A 100 -22.72 1.04 -0.57
C VAL A 100 -23.74 -0.08 -0.36
N SER A 101 -24.91 0.24 0.22
CA SER A 101 -26.02 -0.69 0.44
C SER A 101 -26.95 -0.85 -0.78
N ALA A 102 -26.60 -0.28 -1.93
CA ALA A 102 -27.45 -0.34 -3.12
C ALA A 102 -27.64 -1.78 -3.62
N LYS A 103 -28.88 -2.09 -4.05
CA LYS A 103 -29.24 -3.41 -4.58
C LYS A 103 -28.46 -3.79 -5.85
N ALA A 104 -28.02 -2.80 -6.61
CA ALA A 104 -27.26 -3.03 -7.84
C ALA A 104 -25.76 -3.10 -7.50
N VAL A 105 -25.15 -4.28 -7.68
CA VAL A 105 -23.72 -4.52 -7.37
C VAL A 105 -22.79 -3.54 -8.08
N THR A 106 -23.11 -3.14 -9.31
CA THR A 106 -22.32 -2.11 -10.02
C THR A 106 -22.32 -0.77 -9.29
N VAL A 107 -23.47 -0.38 -8.72
CA VAL A 107 -23.62 0.90 -8.00
C VAL A 107 -22.86 0.85 -6.68
N SER A 108 -22.98 -0.23 -5.91
CA SER A 108 -22.23 -0.39 -4.66
C SER A 108 -20.73 -0.43 -4.91
N ARG A 109 -20.29 -1.13 -5.97
CA ARG A 109 -18.88 -1.16 -6.39
C ARG A 109 -18.34 0.22 -6.73
N GLN A 110 -19.08 0.99 -7.55
CA GLN A 110 -18.70 2.35 -7.91
C GLN A 110 -18.67 3.27 -6.69
N ALA A 111 -19.62 3.14 -5.77
CA ALA A 111 -19.63 3.91 -4.53
C ALA A 111 -18.38 3.64 -3.69
N VAL A 112 -18.01 2.37 -3.50
CA VAL A 112 -16.79 1.96 -2.77
C VAL A 112 -15.52 2.51 -3.42
N GLU A 113 -15.42 2.50 -4.75
CA GLU A 113 -14.27 3.09 -5.48
C GLU A 113 -14.16 4.60 -5.25
N LEU A 114 -15.27 5.32 -5.25
CA LEU A 114 -15.28 6.76 -5.01
C LEU A 114 -14.95 7.09 -3.55
N LEU A 115 -15.48 6.33 -2.58
CA LEU A 115 -15.12 6.45 -1.17
C LEU A 115 -13.64 6.17 -0.93
N PHE A 116 -13.05 5.22 -1.65
CA PHE A 116 -11.62 4.95 -1.62
C PHE A 116 -10.82 6.19 -2.06
N VAL A 117 -11.21 6.83 -3.17
CA VAL A 117 -10.56 8.07 -3.63
C VAL A 117 -10.66 9.17 -2.56
N LEU A 118 -11.84 9.37 -1.97
CA LEU A 118 -12.03 10.36 -0.90
C LEU A 118 -11.17 10.07 0.32
N CYS A 119 -11.14 8.81 0.77
CA CYS A 119 -10.37 8.39 1.94
C CYS A 119 -8.87 8.71 1.79
N ASN A 120 -8.30 8.48 0.61
CA ASN A 120 -6.88 8.77 0.32
C ASN A 120 -6.58 10.25 0.04
N TYR A 121 -7.62 11.10 -0.08
CA TYR A 121 -7.47 12.53 -0.35
C TYR A 121 -7.88 13.37 0.86
N ASN A 122 -7.37 13.01 2.05
CA ASN A 122 -7.69 13.63 3.34
C ASN A 122 -9.18 13.59 3.74
N GLY A 123 -9.99 12.76 3.07
CA GLY A 123 -11.41 12.60 3.36
C GLY A 123 -11.73 11.48 4.35
N TRP A 124 -10.72 10.93 5.06
CA TRP A 124 -10.93 9.81 5.99
C TRP A 124 -11.97 10.11 7.07
N GLU A 125 -11.89 11.28 7.72
CA GLU A 125 -12.84 11.67 8.77
C GLU A 125 -14.27 11.76 8.23
N LEU A 126 -14.44 12.29 7.02
CA LEU A 126 -15.75 12.40 6.37
C LEU A 126 -16.34 11.02 6.06
N VAL A 127 -15.51 10.11 5.54
CA VAL A 127 -15.94 8.73 5.24
C VAL A 127 -16.28 7.99 6.54
N ASN A 128 -15.49 8.16 7.60
CA ASN A 128 -15.76 7.56 8.91
C ASN A 128 -17.05 8.10 9.54
N ASN A 129 -17.26 9.42 9.50
CA ASN A 129 -18.49 10.05 9.98
C ASN A 129 -19.71 9.58 9.20
N ALA A 130 -19.60 9.49 7.87
CA ALA A 130 -20.66 8.95 7.02
C ALA A 130 -20.98 7.48 7.36
N ALA A 131 -19.95 6.67 7.63
CA ALA A 131 -20.13 5.28 8.06
C ALA A 131 -20.86 5.18 9.40
N ASN A 132 -20.50 6.01 10.38
CA ASN A 132 -21.16 6.07 11.69
C ASN A 132 -22.61 6.55 11.57
N ASN A 133 -22.88 7.58 10.77
CA ASN A 133 -24.22 8.12 10.56
C ASN A 133 -25.12 7.08 9.87
N ALA A 134 -24.62 6.40 8.83
CA ALA A 134 -25.35 5.33 8.17
C ALA A 134 -25.62 4.14 9.11
N ALA A 135 -24.67 3.80 9.97
CA ALA A 135 -24.81 2.75 10.98
C ALA A 135 -25.92 3.10 11.99
N GLN A 136 -25.92 4.33 12.52
CA GLN A 136 -26.97 4.82 13.42
C GLN A 136 -28.35 4.82 12.77
N GLN A 137 -28.47 5.29 11.52
CA GLN A 137 -29.74 5.32 10.79
C GLN A 137 -30.30 3.91 10.54
N GLN A 138 -29.44 2.92 10.31
CA GLN A 138 -29.85 1.54 10.02
C GLN A 138 -29.92 0.65 11.26
N GLY A 139 -29.52 1.14 12.44
CA GLY A 139 -29.39 0.34 13.66
C GLY A 139 -28.36 -0.80 13.53
N LYS A 140 -27.30 -0.56 12.76
CA LYS A 140 -26.20 -1.51 12.51
C LYS A 140 -24.90 -0.95 13.06
N GLU A 141 -23.85 -1.77 13.04
CA GLU A 141 -22.48 -1.34 13.34
C GLU A 141 -21.84 -0.69 12.10
N PRO A 142 -20.91 0.27 12.26
CA PRO A 142 -20.23 0.94 11.14
C PRO A 142 -19.42 -0.05 10.31
N TYR A 143 -19.27 0.24 9.02
CA TYR A 143 -18.60 -0.61 8.03
C TYR A 143 -19.23 -1.98 7.75
N ASN A 144 -20.36 -2.34 8.37
CA ASN A 144 -21.02 -3.64 8.17
C ASN A 144 -21.27 -3.97 6.69
N GLU A 145 -21.79 -3.02 5.92
CA GLU A 145 -22.07 -3.22 4.49
C GLU A 145 -20.81 -3.43 3.66
N ILE A 146 -19.70 -2.78 4.02
CA ILE A 146 -18.42 -2.96 3.33
C ILE A 146 -17.83 -4.34 3.66
N ILE A 147 -17.96 -4.78 4.91
CA ILE A 147 -17.46 -6.10 5.33
C ILE A 147 -18.32 -7.23 4.76
N SER A 148 -19.64 -7.04 4.64
CA SER A 148 -20.52 -8.03 3.99
C SER A 148 -20.21 -8.19 2.49
N MET A 149 -19.68 -7.15 1.83
CA MET A 149 -19.19 -7.24 0.45
C MET A 149 -18.01 -8.21 0.31
N LEU A 150 -17.21 -8.42 1.36
CA LEU A 150 -16.16 -9.43 1.35
C LEU A 150 -16.71 -10.85 1.24
N GLU A 151 -17.92 -11.13 1.71
CA GLU A 151 -18.51 -12.48 1.65
C GLU A 151 -19.13 -12.81 0.28
N GLN A 152 -19.21 -11.84 -0.62
CA GLN A 152 -19.81 -12.04 -1.94
C GLN A 152 -18.93 -12.91 -2.85
N ASN A 153 -19.56 -13.66 -3.75
CA ASN A 153 -18.85 -14.53 -4.71
C ASN A 153 -18.05 -13.75 -5.77
N ASP A 154 -18.36 -12.48 -5.97
CA ASP A 154 -17.75 -11.63 -6.99
C ASP A 154 -16.38 -11.12 -6.54
N LEU A 155 -15.32 -11.48 -7.28
CA LEU A 155 -13.95 -11.15 -6.93
C LEU A 155 -13.69 -9.64 -6.89
N ASP A 156 -14.17 -8.90 -7.89
CA ASP A 156 -13.99 -7.45 -7.98
C ASP A 156 -14.63 -6.74 -6.77
N THR A 157 -15.80 -7.19 -6.35
CA THR A 157 -16.50 -6.62 -5.18
C THR A 157 -15.71 -6.85 -3.90
N ARG A 158 -15.16 -8.05 -3.71
CA ARG A 158 -14.28 -8.35 -2.57
C ARG A 158 -13.00 -7.52 -2.61
N LEU A 159 -12.38 -7.40 -3.79
CA LEU A 159 -11.17 -6.61 -3.98
C LEU A 159 -11.41 -5.14 -3.62
N ASN A 160 -12.48 -4.53 -4.13
CA ASN A 160 -12.80 -3.13 -3.85
C ASN A 160 -13.13 -2.90 -2.37
N ALA A 161 -13.88 -3.80 -1.75
CA ALA A 161 -14.18 -3.74 -0.32
C ALA A 161 -12.90 -3.83 0.53
N LEU A 162 -12.04 -4.82 0.27
CA LEU A 162 -10.78 -5.00 0.99
C LEU A 162 -9.85 -3.81 0.80
N THR A 163 -9.77 -3.28 -0.41
CA THR A 163 -8.96 -2.09 -0.74
C THR A 163 -9.44 -0.86 0.03
N LEU A 164 -10.76 -0.64 0.13
CA LEU A 164 -11.31 0.45 0.93
C LEU A 164 -11.01 0.25 2.42
N LEU A 165 -11.18 -0.96 2.97
CA LEU A 165 -10.87 -1.24 4.37
C LEU A 165 -9.38 -1.00 4.69
N ASN A 166 -8.48 -1.44 3.82
CA ASN A 166 -7.05 -1.15 3.94
C ASN A 166 -6.76 0.35 3.93
N SER A 167 -7.42 1.09 3.03
CA SER A 167 -7.31 2.54 2.95
C SER A 167 -7.81 3.22 4.24
N VAL A 168 -8.93 2.76 4.79
CA VAL A 168 -9.48 3.30 6.04
C VAL A 168 -8.51 3.06 7.18
N LEU A 169 -7.96 1.85 7.33
CA LEU A 169 -6.98 1.54 8.37
C LEU A 169 -5.68 2.36 8.22
N SER A 170 -5.22 2.55 6.99
CA SER A 170 -3.96 3.28 6.70
C SER A 170 -4.06 4.78 6.98
N ASN A 171 -5.27 5.35 6.92
CA ASN A 171 -5.51 6.78 7.13
C ASN A 171 -6.08 7.10 8.53
N VAL A 172 -6.13 6.13 9.45
CA VAL A 172 -6.52 6.41 10.84
C VAL A 172 -5.47 7.30 11.51
N PRO A 173 -5.85 8.44 12.12
CA PRO A 173 -4.90 9.36 12.72
C PRO A 173 -4.25 8.79 14.00
N GLU A 174 -5.01 8.03 14.79
CA GLU A 174 -4.59 7.54 16.11
C GLU A 174 -4.47 6.01 16.15
N PRO A 175 -3.32 5.44 16.56
CA PRO A 175 -3.13 3.99 16.63
C PRO A 175 -4.12 3.27 17.53
N GLU A 176 -4.58 3.88 18.63
CA GLU A 176 -5.58 3.26 19.51
C GLU A 176 -6.94 3.12 18.82
N MET A 177 -7.34 4.13 18.04
CA MET A 177 -8.58 4.06 17.26
C MET A 177 -8.52 2.95 16.20
N MET A 178 -7.36 2.76 15.57
CA MET A 178 -7.15 1.65 14.64
C MET A 178 -7.37 0.30 15.31
N LYS A 179 -6.94 0.12 16.57
CA LYS A 179 -7.18 -1.10 17.33
C LYS A 179 -8.66 -1.32 17.61
N GLU A 180 -9.38 -0.27 17.98
CA GLU A 180 -10.83 -0.34 18.21
C GLU A 180 -11.57 -0.80 16.96
N PHE A 181 -11.21 -0.29 15.77
CA PHE A 181 -11.76 -0.76 14.50
C PHE A 181 -11.45 -2.24 14.25
N ILE A 182 -10.21 -2.66 14.42
CA ILE A 182 -9.81 -4.05 14.18
C ILE A 182 -10.55 -5.00 15.13
N PHE A 183 -10.67 -4.62 16.41
CA PHE A 183 -11.39 -5.41 17.40
C PHE A 183 -12.89 -5.47 17.08
N LEU A 184 -13.51 -4.34 16.76
CA LEU A 184 -14.91 -4.27 16.33
C LEU A 184 -15.15 -5.19 15.13
N TRP A 185 -14.28 -5.11 14.12
CA TRP A 185 -14.44 -5.89 12.89
C TRP A 185 -14.22 -7.38 13.10
N ARG A 186 -13.28 -7.76 13.96
CA ARG A 186 -13.03 -9.14 14.36
C ARG A 186 -14.23 -9.72 15.11
N ASP A 187 -14.68 -9.04 16.16
CA ASP A 187 -15.62 -9.61 17.13
C ASP A 187 -17.07 -9.52 16.66
N LYS A 188 -17.46 -8.43 15.99
CA LYS A 188 -18.85 -8.24 15.51
C LYS A 188 -19.10 -8.89 14.15
N PHE A 189 -18.14 -8.77 13.22
CA PHE A 189 -18.34 -9.23 11.84
C PHE A 189 -17.60 -10.54 11.54
N GLY A 190 -16.79 -11.06 12.47
CA GLY A 190 -16.03 -12.28 12.23
C GLY A 190 -15.01 -12.13 11.10
N LEU A 191 -14.48 -10.92 10.88
CA LEU A 191 -13.61 -10.58 9.74
C LEU A 191 -12.42 -11.55 9.61
N ALA A 192 -11.86 -12.01 10.72
CA ALA A 192 -10.79 -13.03 10.74
C ALA A 192 -11.15 -14.29 9.95
N ASN A 193 -12.37 -14.81 10.15
CA ASN A 193 -12.85 -16.03 9.50
C ASN A 193 -13.13 -15.80 8.01
N ILE A 194 -13.64 -14.62 7.64
CA ILE A 194 -13.91 -14.24 6.25
C ILE A 194 -12.60 -14.21 5.46
N ILE A 195 -11.60 -13.48 5.96
CA ILE A 195 -10.30 -13.34 5.31
C ILE A 195 -9.56 -14.69 5.25
N GLN A 196 -9.62 -15.51 6.32
CA GLN A 196 -8.97 -16.82 6.34
C GLN A 196 -9.49 -17.77 5.25
N LYS A 197 -10.82 -17.80 5.02
CA LYS A 197 -11.43 -18.61 3.95
C LYS A 197 -11.00 -18.17 2.55
N GLN A 198 -10.51 -16.95 2.41
CA GLN A 198 -10.21 -16.33 1.12
C GLN A 198 -8.73 -16.37 0.76
N ARG A 199 -7.90 -16.97 1.62
CA ARG A 199 -6.47 -17.17 1.37
C ARG A 199 -6.18 -18.04 0.14
N GLU A 200 -7.13 -18.90 -0.25
CA GLU A 200 -6.99 -19.78 -1.42
C GLU A 200 -7.26 -19.07 -2.75
N VAL A 201 -7.69 -17.80 -2.74
CA VAL A 201 -7.91 -17.02 -3.95
C VAL A 201 -6.56 -16.76 -4.64
N LYS A 202 -6.45 -17.19 -5.90
CA LYS A 202 -5.21 -17.14 -6.70
C LYS A 202 -4.98 -15.81 -7.45
N ASP A 203 -5.88 -14.85 -7.27
CA ASP A 203 -5.78 -13.56 -7.93
C ASP A 203 -4.65 -12.71 -7.33
N LYS A 204 -3.80 -12.13 -8.19
CA LYS A 204 -2.60 -11.40 -7.74
C LYS A 204 -2.95 -10.11 -7.01
N ASP A 205 -3.88 -9.33 -7.54
CA ASP A 205 -4.25 -8.04 -6.98
C ASP A 205 -4.95 -8.25 -5.63
N TYR A 206 -5.80 -9.28 -5.54
CA TYR A 206 -6.42 -9.68 -4.28
C TYR A 206 -5.40 -10.14 -3.24
N GLN A 207 -4.39 -10.94 -3.63
CA GLN A 207 -3.33 -11.37 -2.72
C GLN A 207 -2.52 -10.21 -2.18
N VAL A 208 -2.20 -9.21 -3.00
CA VAL A 208 -1.50 -8.00 -2.55
C VAL A 208 -2.33 -7.25 -1.50
N GLN A 209 -3.65 -7.09 -1.73
CA GLN A 209 -4.53 -6.44 -0.77
C GLN A 209 -4.70 -7.26 0.52
N LEU A 210 -4.73 -8.58 0.42
CA LEU A 210 -4.75 -9.47 1.59
C LEU A 210 -3.46 -9.35 2.41
N ASP A 211 -2.29 -9.36 1.78
CA ASP A 211 -1.01 -9.20 2.48
C ASP A 211 -0.88 -7.83 3.16
N LEU A 212 -1.36 -6.77 2.49
CA LEU A 212 -1.43 -5.44 3.10
C LEU A 212 -2.34 -5.43 4.33
N PHE A 213 -3.51 -6.06 4.24
CA PHE A 213 -4.44 -6.18 5.36
C PHE A 213 -3.80 -6.93 6.53
N TYR A 214 -3.15 -8.07 6.25
CA TYR A 214 -2.46 -8.85 7.27
C TYR A 214 -1.30 -8.08 7.88
N THR A 215 -0.48 -7.38 7.11
CA THR A 215 0.64 -6.60 7.63
C THR A 215 0.16 -5.49 8.58
N THR A 216 -0.95 -4.84 8.24
CA THR A 216 -1.57 -3.78 9.08
C THR A 216 -2.20 -4.36 10.35
N THR A 217 -2.79 -5.56 10.25
CA THR A 217 -3.56 -6.17 11.34
C THR A 217 -2.81 -7.24 12.14
N ALA A 218 -1.61 -7.64 11.73
CA ALA A 218 -0.85 -8.77 12.29
C ALA A 218 -0.58 -8.64 13.80
N GLN A 219 -0.46 -7.40 14.30
CA GLN A 219 -0.26 -7.15 15.73
C GLN A 219 -1.52 -7.39 16.57
N TYR A 220 -2.70 -7.44 15.95
CA TYR A 220 -3.99 -7.35 16.62
C TYR A 220 -4.93 -8.54 16.34
N LEU A 221 -4.76 -9.22 15.20
CA LEU A 221 -5.71 -10.24 14.73
C LEU A 221 -5.29 -11.69 14.98
N GLU A 222 -4.16 -11.95 15.64
CA GLU A 222 -3.57 -13.30 15.81
C GLU A 222 -3.54 -14.12 14.49
N ALA A 223 -3.54 -13.43 13.35
CA ALA A 223 -3.42 -14.07 12.05
C ALA A 223 -1.98 -14.57 11.89
N PRO A 224 -1.75 -15.71 11.22
CA PRO A 224 -0.41 -16.07 10.80
C PRO A 224 0.04 -14.99 9.84
N ALA A 225 0.82 -14.03 10.33
CA ALA A 225 1.57 -13.11 9.49
C ALA A 225 2.25 -13.95 8.40
N LEU A 226 2.30 -13.47 7.15
CA LEU A 226 3.33 -13.97 6.24
C LEU A 226 4.61 -13.95 7.04
N SER A 227 5.29 -15.10 7.10
CA SER A 227 6.42 -15.25 8.00
C SER A 227 7.34 -14.06 7.75
N LYS A 228 7.81 -13.38 8.79
CA LYS A 228 8.79 -12.29 8.64
C LYS A 228 9.93 -12.69 7.69
N ALA A 229 10.22 -13.99 7.58
CA ALA A 229 11.15 -14.58 6.62
C ALA A 229 10.70 -14.55 5.15
N GLU A 230 9.40 -14.71 4.83
CA GLU A 230 8.86 -14.62 3.47
C GLU A 230 8.90 -13.17 2.96
N GLN A 231 8.49 -12.21 3.81
CA GLN A 231 8.61 -10.77 3.50
C GLN A 231 10.07 -10.34 3.34
N LEU A 232 10.97 -10.84 4.21
CA LEU A 232 12.41 -10.60 4.07
C LEU A 232 12.95 -11.20 2.76
N HIS A 233 12.53 -12.42 2.40
CA HIS A 233 12.98 -13.08 1.18
C HIS A 233 12.51 -12.33 -0.08
N GLU A 234 11.27 -11.83 -0.11
CA GLU A 234 10.78 -11.03 -1.23
C GLU A 234 11.49 -9.68 -1.33
N PHE A 235 11.74 -9.02 -0.19
CA PHE A 235 12.53 -7.79 -0.15
C PHE A 235 13.97 -8.02 -0.61
N GLU A 236 14.59 -9.14 -0.19
CA GLU A 236 15.92 -9.57 -0.64
C GLU A 236 15.95 -9.86 -2.15
N ALA A 237 14.91 -10.51 -2.68
CA ALA A 237 14.78 -10.81 -4.11
C ALA A 237 14.66 -9.53 -4.97
N GLN A 238 14.09 -8.45 -4.42
CA GLN A 238 13.93 -7.16 -5.11
C GLN A 238 15.18 -6.26 -5.06
N GLN A 239 16.15 -6.52 -4.17
CA GLN A 239 17.36 -5.70 -4.01
C GLN A 239 18.17 -5.45 -5.30
N PRO A 240 18.37 -6.44 -6.20
CA PRO A 240 19.16 -6.24 -7.41
C PRO A 240 18.54 -5.21 -8.36
N LEU A 241 17.21 -5.20 -8.47
CA LEU A 241 16.48 -4.24 -9.30
C LEU A 241 16.55 -2.84 -8.70
N ILE A 242 16.38 -2.73 -7.38
CA ILE A 242 16.50 -1.45 -6.66
C ILE A 242 17.90 -0.87 -6.85
N GLN A 243 18.95 -1.67 -6.70
CA GLN A 243 20.33 -1.21 -6.96
C GLN A 243 20.54 -0.74 -8.40
N LEU A 244 19.97 -1.44 -9.38
CA LEU A 244 20.06 -1.03 -10.78
C LEU A 244 19.35 0.31 -11.01
N LEU A 245 18.13 0.46 -10.49
CA LEU A 245 17.38 1.72 -10.58
C LEU A 245 18.11 2.88 -9.90
N VAL A 246 18.67 2.65 -8.69
CA VAL A 246 19.48 3.65 -7.98
C VAL A 246 20.73 4.03 -8.78
N THR A 247 21.36 3.07 -9.45
CA THR A 247 22.53 3.33 -10.30
C THR A 247 22.16 4.17 -11.52
N GLU A 248 21.07 3.84 -12.20
CA GLU A 248 20.55 4.62 -13.35
C GLU A 248 20.10 6.03 -12.95
N LEU A 249 19.50 6.17 -11.77
CA LEU A 249 19.03 7.47 -11.27
C LEU A 249 20.24 8.37 -10.92
N ASN A 250 21.27 7.79 -10.29
CA ASN A 250 22.53 8.47 -10.05
C ASN A 250 23.25 8.84 -11.36
N HIS A 251 23.20 7.98 -12.38
CA HIS A 251 23.74 8.27 -13.71
C HIS A 251 23.01 9.46 -14.36
N CYS A 252 21.68 9.45 -14.37
CA CYS A 252 20.86 10.56 -14.88
C CYS A 252 21.18 11.88 -14.18
N HIS A 253 21.27 11.86 -12.85
CA HIS A 253 21.62 13.05 -12.06
C HIS A 253 22.98 13.63 -12.45
N GLN A 254 23.98 12.78 -12.69
CA GLN A 254 25.32 13.19 -13.08
C GLN A 254 25.38 13.74 -14.51
N VAL A 255 24.63 13.15 -15.45
CA VAL A 255 24.52 13.69 -16.82
C VAL A 255 23.95 15.11 -16.78
N ILE A 256 22.95 15.36 -15.94
CA ILE A 256 22.35 16.69 -15.77
C ILE A 256 23.36 17.68 -15.16
N GLN A 257 24.09 17.28 -14.11
CA GLN A 257 25.12 18.13 -13.50
C GLN A 257 26.26 18.45 -14.49
N ALA A 258 26.77 17.44 -15.20
CA ALA A 258 27.82 17.65 -16.20
C ALA A 258 27.36 18.54 -17.37
N ALA A 259 26.09 18.45 -17.77
CA ALA A 259 25.51 19.35 -18.76
C ALA A 259 25.37 20.79 -18.24
N GLN A 260 25.02 20.98 -16.95
CA GLN A 260 25.02 22.30 -16.31
C GLN A 260 26.42 22.92 -16.26
N ASP A 261 27.44 22.14 -15.88
CA ASP A 261 28.80 22.65 -15.69
C ASP A 261 29.53 22.91 -17.01
N SER A 262 29.27 22.09 -18.05
CA SER A 262 29.95 22.20 -19.36
C SER A 262 29.19 23.03 -20.39
N GLY A 263 27.93 23.38 -20.14
CA GLY A 263 27.07 24.13 -21.06
C GLY A 263 26.69 23.40 -22.35
N ALA A 264 27.02 22.10 -22.45
CA ALA A 264 26.74 21.26 -23.61
C ALA A 264 25.76 20.14 -23.25
N PHE A 265 24.75 19.93 -24.09
CA PHE A 265 23.81 18.81 -23.94
C PHE A 265 24.51 17.49 -24.27
N ILE A 266 24.82 16.69 -23.24
CA ILE A 266 25.42 15.36 -23.40
C ILE A 266 24.30 14.36 -23.70
N SER A 267 24.50 13.47 -24.67
CA SER A 267 23.57 12.36 -24.92
C SER A 267 23.46 11.48 -23.68
N GLY A 268 22.24 11.22 -23.18
CA GLY A 268 22.01 10.45 -21.95
C GLY A 268 22.51 9.01 -21.97
N ARG A 269 22.92 8.49 -23.14
CA ARG A 269 23.53 7.17 -23.33
C ARG A 269 25.02 7.23 -23.68
N ALA A 270 25.63 8.42 -23.69
CA ALA A 270 27.06 8.53 -23.92
C ALA A 270 27.83 7.98 -22.70
N PRO A 271 28.90 7.18 -22.91
CA PRO A 271 29.68 6.63 -21.81
C PRO A 271 30.47 7.76 -21.13
N THR A 272 29.91 8.38 -20.11
CA THR A 272 30.65 9.22 -19.16
C THR A 272 31.35 8.34 -18.12
N LYS A 273 32.48 8.84 -17.58
CA LYS A 273 33.39 8.10 -16.70
C LYS A 273 32.65 7.28 -15.64
N ARG A 274 33.01 6.00 -15.50
CA ARG A 274 32.48 5.06 -14.51
C ARG A 274 32.81 5.58 -13.10
N PHE A 275 31.84 6.18 -12.42
CA PHE A 275 32.00 6.73 -11.08
C PHE A 275 31.51 5.70 -10.05
N ASP A 276 32.20 4.56 -10.00
CA ASP A 276 32.03 3.61 -8.89
C ASP A 276 32.76 4.22 -7.68
N LYS A 277 32.03 4.86 -6.77
CA LYS A 277 32.61 5.40 -5.53
C LYS A 277 33.14 4.22 -4.72
N GLN A 278 34.45 4.00 -4.80
CA GLN A 278 35.21 3.03 -4.02
C GLN A 278 34.80 1.55 -4.21
N ARG A 279 35.09 0.99 -5.38
CA ARG A 279 35.36 -0.45 -5.50
C ARG A 279 36.81 -0.64 -5.92
N THR A 280 37.67 -0.93 -4.95
CA THR A 280 39.02 -1.42 -5.22
C THR A 280 38.92 -2.73 -5.99
N TRP A 281 39.79 -2.91 -6.99
CA TRP A 281 39.89 -4.06 -7.90
C TRP A 281 40.18 -5.43 -7.23
N THR A 282 39.97 -5.55 -5.92
CA THR A 282 40.27 -6.73 -5.11
C THR A 282 39.06 -7.60 -4.82
N THR A 283 37.84 -7.10 -5.04
CA THR A 283 36.64 -7.91 -4.92
C THR A 283 36.09 -8.11 -6.31
N VAL A 284 36.45 -9.23 -6.93
CA VAL A 284 35.79 -9.73 -8.15
C VAL A 284 34.35 -10.04 -7.76
N ASP A 285 33.52 -9.00 -7.78
CA ASP A 285 32.08 -9.16 -7.68
C ASP A 285 31.66 -9.99 -8.88
N LYS A 286 31.13 -11.16 -8.58
CA LYS A 286 30.46 -12.00 -9.58
C LYS A 286 29.46 -11.10 -10.32
N PRO A 287 29.35 -11.22 -11.66
CA PRO A 287 28.35 -10.47 -12.41
C PRO A 287 26.99 -10.65 -11.73
N VAL A 288 26.23 -9.57 -11.59
CA VAL A 288 24.88 -9.60 -11.04
C VAL A 288 24.13 -10.69 -11.81
N ASP A 289 23.73 -11.74 -11.09
CA ASP A 289 23.17 -12.93 -11.71
C ASP A 289 21.76 -12.64 -12.20
N LEU A 290 21.63 -12.22 -13.45
CA LEU A 290 20.34 -11.89 -14.08
C LEU A 290 19.45 -13.12 -14.30
N ASN A 291 19.90 -14.33 -13.93
CA ASN A 291 19.08 -15.54 -14.04
C ASN A 291 17.82 -15.49 -13.17
N PHE A 292 17.71 -14.59 -12.17
CA PHE A 292 16.47 -14.37 -11.43
C PHE A 292 15.31 -13.86 -12.32
N LEU A 293 15.61 -13.26 -13.48
CA LEU A 293 14.62 -12.83 -14.47
C LEU A 293 14.07 -14.01 -15.29
N ASN A 294 14.72 -15.17 -15.22
CA ASN A 294 14.36 -16.35 -16.00
C ASN A 294 13.42 -17.25 -15.18
N THR A 295 12.15 -16.86 -15.05
CA THR A 295 11.14 -17.60 -14.29
C THR A 295 10.53 -18.75 -15.10
N HIS A 296 11.33 -19.74 -15.48
CA HIS A 296 10.81 -21.02 -15.97
C HIS A 296 11.26 -22.18 -15.06
N GLY A 297 10.37 -22.57 -14.13
CA GLY A 297 10.09 -23.99 -13.88
C GLY A 297 10.95 -24.80 -12.91
N GLU A 298 11.45 -24.28 -11.79
CA GLU A 298 12.04 -25.15 -10.74
C GLU A 298 11.23 -25.16 -9.42
N PRO A 299 10.92 -26.35 -8.86
CA PRO A 299 10.24 -26.51 -7.58
C PRO A 299 11.04 -25.94 -6.40
N ILE A 300 10.31 -25.47 -5.38
CA ILE A 300 10.83 -24.73 -4.21
C ILE A 300 11.81 -25.56 -3.36
N GLU A 301 11.69 -26.88 -3.35
CA GLU A 301 12.51 -27.80 -2.54
C GLU A 301 14.00 -27.83 -2.97
N ASP A 302 14.29 -27.67 -4.26
CA ASP A 302 15.67 -27.66 -4.77
C ASP A 302 16.41 -26.35 -4.49
N LYS A 303 15.67 -25.25 -4.28
CA LYS A 303 16.25 -23.94 -3.92
C LYS A 303 16.78 -23.93 -2.48
N LEU A 304 16.10 -24.61 -1.56
CA LEU A 304 16.48 -24.70 -0.15
C LEU A 304 17.77 -25.52 0.06
N SER A 305 17.95 -26.59 -0.72
CA SER A 305 19.11 -27.49 -0.63
C SER A 305 20.43 -26.81 -1.04
N ARG A 306 20.39 -25.92 -2.05
CA ARG A 306 21.58 -25.18 -2.53
C ARG A 306 22.03 -24.07 -1.57
N LEU A 307 21.11 -23.50 -0.80
CA LEU A 307 21.43 -22.47 0.21
C LEU A 307 22.10 -23.06 1.46
N GLY A 308 21.77 -24.31 1.83
CA GLY A 308 22.45 -25.04 2.90
C GLY A 308 23.95 -25.24 2.64
N GLN A 309 24.34 -25.49 1.39
CA GLN A 309 25.74 -25.65 0.99
C GLN A 309 26.53 -24.34 0.98
N ARG A 310 25.89 -23.18 0.75
CA ARG A 310 26.58 -21.87 0.79
C ARG A 310 26.96 -21.43 2.21
N ARG A 311 26.26 -21.88 3.25
CA ARG A 311 26.62 -21.59 4.66
C ARG A 311 27.93 -22.24 5.10
N GLY A 312 28.37 -23.34 4.48
CA GLY A 312 29.59 -24.07 4.87
C GLY A 312 30.90 -23.44 4.41
N THR A 313 30.87 -22.49 3.46
CA THR A 313 32.11 -21.97 2.82
C THR A 313 32.55 -20.59 3.31
N VAL A 314 31.73 -19.90 4.11
CA VAL A 314 32.01 -18.52 4.55
C VAL A 314 32.86 -18.44 5.83
N SER A 315 33.05 -19.54 6.58
CA SER A 315 33.81 -19.51 7.85
C SER A 315 35.33 -19.54 7.73
N ALA A 316 35.93 -19.64 6.53
CA ALA A 316 37.38 -19.83 6.39
C ALA A 316 38.19 -18.57 6.01
N GLU A 317 37.58 -17.47 5.60
CA GLU A 317 38.31 -16.30 5.06
C GLU A 317 37.95 -15.00 5.76
N GLN A 318 38.52 -14.79 6.95
CA GLN A 318 38.67 -13.46 7.56
C GLN A 318 39.78 -13.46 8.62
N LYS A 319 41.05 -13.45 8.18
CA LYS A 319 42.16 -12.89 8.96
C LYS A 319 42.50 -11.51 8.39
N ARG A 320 42.27 -10.45 9.19
CA ARG A 320 42.59 -9.05 8.87
C ARG A 320 44.11 -8.82 8.82
N PRO A 321 44.65 -8.00 7.90
CA PRO A 321 46.02 -7.50 8.00
C PRO A 321 46.08 -6.22 8.86
N GLN A 322 47.11 -6.13 9.72
CA GLN A 322 47.45 -4.95 10.50
C GLN A 322 48.24 -3.94 9.64
N ILE A 323 47.96 -2.65 9.83
CA ILE A 323 48.63 -1.53 9.15
C ILE A 323 49.91 -1.20 9.93
N GLU A 324 51.07 -1.33 9.27
CA GLU A 324 52.35 -0.78 9.71
C GLU A 324 52.38 0.73 9.42
N THR A 325 52.61 1.54 10.44
CA THR A 325 53.05 2.94 10.28
C THR A 325 54.43 3.07 10.92
N LYS A 326 55.46 3.23 10.09
CA LYS A 326 56.77 3.74 10.51
C LYS A 326 56.79 5.25 10.32
N GLN A 327 57.14 6.00 11.36
CA GLN A 327 58.21 7.01 11.28
C GLN A 327 58.68 7.43 12.68
N GLU A 328 59.99 7.58 12.77
CA GLU A 328 60.86 7.70 13.93
C GLU A 328 60.79 9.10 14.58
N THR A 329 61.02 9.22 15.89
CA THR A 329 62.30 9.71 16.47
C THR A 329 62.21 10.00 17.98
N LYS A 330 63.37 9.78 18.64
CA LYS A 330 63.83 10.20 19.98
C LYS A 330 63.38 9.36 21.18
N GLU A 331 64.24 8.47 21.68
CA GLU A 331 65.37 8.66 22.61
C GLU A 331 64.98 8.96 24.07
N GLU A 332 65.60 8.16 24.95
CA GLU A 332 65.89 8.37 26.37
C GLU A 332 65.01 7.75 27.48
N THR A 333 65.72 6.92 28.27
CA THR A 333 65.59 6.60 29.71
C THR A 333 64.47 5.67 30.18
N LYS A 334 64.75 4.39 30.48
CA LYS A 334 65.35 3.76 31.69
C LYS A 334 64.39 3.61 32.89
N LYS A 335 64.28 2.34 33.34
CA LYS A 335 63.92 1.82 34.68
C LYS A 335 62.43 1.92 35.06
N ASN A 336 61.76 0.92 35.66
CA ASN A 336 62.14 -0.05 36.70
C ASN A 336 61.11 -1.22 36.68
N GLU A 337 61.54 -2.48 36.75
CA GLU A 337 61.42 -3.41 37.91
C GLU A 337 60.17 -4.32 37.97
N LYS A 338 60.41 -5.58 37.56
CA LYS A 338 60.13 -6.91 38.18
C LYS A 338 58.82 -7.29 38.94
N PRO A 339 58.54 -8.63 39.04
CA PRO A 339 57.22 -9.26 39.21
C PRO A 339 57.08 -10.12 40.50
N GLU A 340 55.91 -10.71 40.78
CA GLU A 340 55.74 -11.93 41.62
C GLU A 340 54.31 -12.51 41.42
N ALA A 341 54.14 -13.76 40.95
CA ALA A 341 54.05 -15.04 41.67
C ALA A 341 52.64 -15.29 42.28
N ALA A 342 51.81 -16.21 41.74
CA ALA A 342 51.82 -17.68 41.85
C ALA A 342 50.95 -18.21 43.01
N SER A 343 49.90 -18.99 42.70
CA SER A 343 49.58 -20.33 43.27
C SER A 343 48.09 -20.69 43.15
N ALA A 344 47.82 -21.82 42.50
CA ALA A 344 46.63 -22.66 42.64
C ALA A 344 46.94 -23.80 43.66
N PRO A 345 46.20 -24.93 43.71
CA PRO A 345 44.79 -25.21 44.07
C PRO A 345 44.66 -26.36 45.12
N ASP A 346 43.44 -26.63 45.63
CA ASP A 346 42.87 -27.96 46.08
C ASP A 346 41.66 -27.69 47.00
N SER A 347 40.66 -28.54 47.28
CA SER A 347 40.26 -29.94 46.96
C SER A 347 38.85 -30.18 47.56
N GLY A 348 38.18 -31.27 47.17
CA GLY A 348 37.20 -32.02 48.01
C GLY A 348 35.73 -31.62 47.90
N ILE A 349 34.87 -32.29 47.11
CA ILE A 349 34.17 -33.57 47.37
C ILE A 349 33.25 -33.51 48.60
N SER A 350 31.92 -33.59 48.40
CA SER A 350 31.14 -34.84 48.61
C SER A 350 29.65 -34.61 48.48
N ASP A 351 29.03 -35.45 47.66
CA ASP A 351 27.61 -35.78 47.67
C ASP A 351 27.16 -36.33 49.03
N ALA A 352 26.18 -35.68 49.66
CA ALA A 352 25.31 -36.28 50.67
C ALA A 352 23.99 -35.49 50.71
N GLU A 353 22.87 -36.18 50.85
CA GLU A 353 21.50 -35.66 51.03
C GLU A 353 20.65 -35.41 49.76
N ARG A 354 20.69 -36.36 48.83
CA ARG A 354 19.47 -36.79 48.10
C ARG A 354 18.88 -38.03 48.79
N LYS A 355 17.77 -37.88 49.52
CA LYS A 355 16.61 -38.82 49.67
C LYS A 355 15.94 -38.73 51.05
N LYS A 356 14.72 -38.19 51.06
CA LYS A 356 13.52 -38.73 51.74
C LYS A 356 12.41 -38.64 50.67
N LEU A 357 11.99 -39.71 49.99
CA LEU A 357 11.08 -40.80 50.40
C LEU A 357 9.82 -40.23 51.07
N GLN A 358 8.67 -40.14 50.39
CA GLN A 358 7.72 -41.17 49.93
C GLN A 358 6.51 -41.23 50.89
N GLU A 359 5.31 -41.35 50.29
CA GLU A 359 4.01 -41.73 50.86
C GLU A 359 3.18 -40.62 51.56
N GLU A 360 2.33 -39.92 50.80
CA GLU A 360 0.88 -40.17 50.65
C GLU A 360 0.34 -39.51 49.36
#